data_AF-A0A1V1P6E7-F1
#
_entry.id   AF-A0A1V1P6E7-F1
#
_cell.length_a   1.000
_cell.length_b   1.000
_cell.length_c   1.000
_cell.angle_alpha   90.00
_cell.angle_beta   90.00
_cell.angle_gamma   90.00
#
_symmetry.space_group_name_H-M   'P 1'
#
loop_
_entity.id
_entity.type
_entity.pdbx_description
1 polymer ?
#
loop_
_entity_poly.entity_id
_entity_poly.type
_entity_poly.pdbx_seq_one_letter_code
_entity_poly.pdbx_strand_id
1 'polypeptide(L)'
;MMSKIKVKPIEYMIQFKKTIIDALMRIKKNARNSEKTWQHLCLILPELKQVMNKNTFKQYMSVLLAFCSELDRINNESDKIKKEPELLKNEHNNKPNHMSNYPEKKKLDRVRQQG
;
A
#
# COMPACT_ATOMS: atom_id res chain seq x y z
N MET A 1 34.60 9.31 27.96
CA MET A 1 33.66 10.24 27.27
C MET A 1 33.23 9.60 25.96
N MET A 2 31.99 9.12 25.84
CA MET A 2 31.47 8.63 24.56
C MET A 2 31.23 9.83 23.64
N SER A 3 31.82 9.81 22.44
CA SER A 3 31.60 10.86 21.45
C SER A 3 30.11 10.94 21.14
N LYS A 4 29.50 12.09 21.36
CA LYS A 4 28.13 12.38 20.92
C LYS A 4 28.15 12.40 19.39
N ILE A 5 27.89 11.26 18.77
CA ILE A 5 27.66 11.19 17.32
C ILE A 5 26.51 12.15 17.03
N LYS A 6 26.80 13.21 16.27
CA LYS A 6 25.78 14.16 15.79
C LYS A 6 24.91 13.42 14.77
N VAL A 7 23.89 12.73 15.26
CA VAL A 7 22.88 12.10 14.41
C VAL A 7 22.16 13.19 13.63
N LYS A 8 22.05 13.06 12.30
CA LYS A 8 21.31 14.04 11.50
C LYS A 8 19.81 13.87 11.73
N PRO A 9 19.00 14.94 11.62
CA PRO A 9 17.56 14.87 11.73
C PRO A 9 16.90 13.75 10.90
N ILE A 10 17.31 13.60 9.64
CA ILE A 10 16.75 12.60 8.75
C ILE A 10 17.12 11.16 9.16
N GLU A 11 18.35 10.95 9.62
CA GLU A 11 18.83 9.65 10.11
C GLU A 11 18.04 9.24 11.35
N TYR A 12 17.78 10.19 12.25
CA TYR A 12 16.94 9.98 13.42
C TYR A 12 15.50 9.62 13.04
N MET A 13 14.89 10.34 12.09
CA MET A 13 13.54 10.03 11.59
C MET A 13 13.45 8.60 11.04
N ILE A 14 14.48 8.16 10.31
CA ILE A 14 14.54 6.81 9.73
C ILE A 14 14.70 5.75 10.82
N GLN A 15 15.62 5.98 11.77
CA GLN A 15 15.90 5.07 12.88
C GLN A 15 14.65 4.84 13.73
N PHE A 16 13.89 5.90 14.03
CA PHE A 16 12.71 5.85 14.89
C PHE A 16 11.38 5.85 14.11
N LYS A 17 11.41 5.49 12.82
CA LYS A 17 10.24 5.60 11.92
C LYS A 17 8.98 4.93 12.45
N LYS A 18 9.08 3.74 13.06
CA LYS A 18 7.93 3.01 13.60
C LYS A 18 7.26 3.79 14.74
N THR A 19 8.04 4.19 15.73
CA THR A 19 7.57 4.99 16.87
C THR A 19 6.92 6.29 16.42
N ILE A 20 7.50 6.97 15.43
CA ILE A 20 6.98 8.20 14.85
C ILE A 20 5.65 7.97 14.13
N ILE A 21 5.55 6.92 13.30
CA ILE A 21 4.32 6.55 12.58
C ILE A 21 3.23 6.12 13.56
N ASP A 22 3.56 5.37 14.61
CA ASP A 22 2.59 4.94 15.61
C ASP A 22 2.04 6.12 16.42
N ALA A 23 2.91 7.03 16.86
CA ALA A 23 2.52 8.27 17.51
C ALA A 23 1.60 9.11 16.60
N LEU A 24 1.95 9.18 15.31
CA LEU A 24 1.11 9.83 14.30
C LEU A 24 -0.26 9.19 14.16
N MET A 25 -0.33 7.87 14.02
CA MET A 25 -1.58 7.15 13.80
C MET A 25 -2.53 7.25 15.00
N ARG A 26 -1.98 7.21 16.22
CA ARG A 26 -2.74 7.44 17.45
C ARG A 26 -3.36 8.83 17.48
N ILE A 27 -2.61 9.84 17.02
CA ILE A 27 -3.06 11.25 17.03
C ILE A 27 -3.93 11.59 15.82
N LYS A 28 -3.71 10.94 14.66
CA LYS A 28 -4.50 11.09 13.43
C LYS A 28 -5.98 10.77 13.67
N LYS A 29 -6.29 9.84 14.59
CA LYS A 29 -7.68 9.58 15.03
C LYS A 29 -8.32 10.75 15.78
N ASN A 30 -7.53 11.65 16.36
CA ASN A 30 -7.94 12.75 17.25
C ASN A 30 -7.56 14.16 16.74
N ALA A 31 -7.44 14.32 15.41
CA ALA A 31 -7.05 15.54 14.66
C ALA A 31 -5.58 15.64 14.25
N ARG A 32 -5.36 16.11 13.01
CA ARG A 32 -4.07 16.51 12.41
C ARG A 32 -3.41 17.63 13.23
N ASN A 33 -2.86 17.33 14.39
CA ASN A 33 -2.16 18.32 15.19
C ASN A 33 -0.68 17.93 15.33
N SER A 34 0.12 18.47 14.40
CA SER A 34 1.58 18.36 14.42
C SER A 34 2.19 18.80 15.75
N GLU A 35 1.52 19.69 16.49
CA GLU A 35 1.99 20.12 17.80
C GLU A 35 1.81 19.06 18.89
N LYS A 36 0.62 18.46 18.97
CA LYS A 36 0.37 17.36 19.92
C LYS A 36 1.29 16.17 19.64
N THR A 37 1.55 15.92 18.35
CA THR A 37 2.47 14.86 17.92
C THR A 37 3.90 15.16 18.31
N TRP A 38 4.35 16.39 18.07
CA TRP A 38 5.67 16.85 18.49
C TRP A 38 5.85 16.74 20.01
N GLN A 39 4.88 17.23 20.78
CA GLN A 39 4.93 17.16 22.24
C GLN A 39 4.95 15.72 22.75
N HIS A 40 4.09 14.85 22.22
CA HIS A 40 4.06 13.45 22.60
C HIS A 40 5.38 12.75 22.26
N LEU A 41 5.91 12.97 21.05
CA LEU A 41 7.19 12.41 20.63
C LEU A 41 8.34 12.89 21.50
N CYS A 42 8.35 14.16 21.90
CA CYS A 42 9.37 14.67 22.81
C CYS A 42 9.33 14.05 24.22
N LEU A 43 8.20 13.46 24.63
CA LEU A 43 8.09 12.75 25.90
C LEU A 43 8.66 11.32 25.79
N ILE A 44 8.42 10.65 24.67
CA ILE A 44 8.84 9.25 24.46
C ILE A 44 10.23 9.13 23.79
N LEU A 45 10.70 10.20 23.16
CA LEU A 45 11.99 10.33 22.48
C LEU A 45 12.62 11.68 22.89
N PRO A 46 13.15 11.79 24.12
CA PRO A 46 13.65 13.07 24.65
C PRO A 46 14.85 13.63 23.86
N GLU A 47 15.62 12.77 23.18
CA GLU A 47 16.72 13.17 22.31
C GLU A 47 16.25 13.87 21.04
N LEU A 48 14.97 13.75 20.67
CA LEU A 48 14.40 14.38 19.48
C LEU A 48 14.62 15.90 19.46
N LYS A 49 14.47 16.56 20.63
CA LYS A 49 14.69 18.01 20.78
C LYS A 49 16.15 18.41 20.62
N GLN A 50 17.08 17.49 20.87
CA GLN A 50 18.51 17.73 20.72
C GLN A 50 18.95 17.55 19.27
N VAL A 51 18.25 16.70 18.52
CA VAL A 51 18.58 16.36 17.14
C VAL A 51 17.92 17.31 16.14
N MET A 52 16.68 17.72 16.38
CA MET A 52 15.97 18.63 15.47
C MET A 52 15.00 19.56 16.20
N ASN A 53 14.66 20.66 15.55
CA ASN A 53 13.60 21.54 16.02
C ASN A 53 12.23 21.13 15.44
N LYS A 54 11.17 21.70 16.01
CA LYS A 54 9.78 21.44 15.60
C LYS A 54 9.50 21.75 14.13
N ASN A 55 10.11 22.80 13.57
CA ASN A 55 9.89 23.19 12.17
C ASN A 55 10.49 22.17 11.21
N THR A 56 11.72 21.73 11.49
CA THR A 56 12.40 20.65 10.78
C THR A 56 11.61 19.34 10.87
N PHE A 57 11.11 19.01 12.07
CA PHE A 57 10.22 17.87 12.25
C PHE A 57 8.96 17.98 11.37
N LYS A 58 8.27 19.13 11.40
CA LYS A 58 7.06 19.36 10.59
C LYS A 58 7.31 19.16 9.09
N GLN A 59 8.46 19.64 8.58
CA GLN A 59 8.85 19.46 7.18
C GLN A 59 9.10 17.99 6.82
N TYR A 60 9.85 17.25 7.63
CA TYR A 60 10.07 15.83 7.36
C TYR A 60 8.78 15.01 7.48
N MET A 61 7.90 15.42 8.38
CA MET A 61 6.63 14.74 8.61
C MET A 61 5.65 14.88 7.45
N SER A 62 5.61 16.04 6.78
CA SER A 62 4.79 16.18 5.58
C SER A 62 5.26 15.25 4.47
N VAL A 63 6.58 15.11 4.30
CA VAL A 63 7.17 14.19 3.32
C VAL A 63 6.91 12.74 3.71
N LEU A 64 7.14 12.37 4.98
CA LEU A 64 6.91 11.01 5.48
C LEU A 64 5.45 10.57 5.29
N LEU A 65 4.50 11.44 5.59
CA LEU A 65 3.07 11.15 5.40
C LEU A 65 2.71 10.97 3.92
N ALA A 66 3.23 11.82 3.04
CA ALA A 66 3.03 11.67 1.60
C ALA A 66 3.62 10.36 1.09
N PHE A 67 4.84 10.03 1.53
CA PHE A 67 5.50 8.78 1.16
C PHE A 67 4.73 7.53 1.65
N CYS A 68 4.28 7.52 2.91
CA CYS A 68 3.44 6.42 3.43
C CYS A 68 2.14 6.28 2.64
N SER A 69 1.49 7.39 2.28
CA SER A 69 0.24 7.35 1.50
C SER A 69 0.45 6.77 0.09
N GLU A 70 1.54 7.11 -0.58
CA GLU A 70 1.88 6.53 -1.89
C GLU A 70 2.21 5.03 -1.77
N LEU A 71 2.92 4.62 -0.72
CA LEU A 71 3.16 3.20 -0.46
C LEU A 71 1.86 2.42 -0.24
N ASP A 72 0.92 2.96 0.54
CA ASP A 72 -0.38 2.35 0.74
C ASP A 72 -1.16 2.24 -0.57
N ARG A 73 -1.11 3.27 -1.42
CA ARG A 73 -1.73 3.25 -2.76
C ARG A 73 -1.14 2.13 -3.63
N ILE A 74 0.18 2.05 -3.72
CA ILE A 74 0.89 1.01 -4.49
C ILE A 74 0.58 -0.39 -3.95
N ASN A 75 0.57 -0.58 -2.64
CA ASN A 75 0.22 -1.86 -2.03
C ASN A 75 -1.22 -2.27 -2.35
N ASN A 76 -2.17 -1.33 -2.27
CA ASN A 76 -3.56 -1.59 -2.62
C ASN A 76 -3.75 -1.89 -4.12
N GLU A 77 -3.01 -1.20 -5.00
CA GLU A 77 -2.99 -1.51 -6.44
C GLU A 77 -2.41 -2.91 -6.69
N SER A 78 -1.33 -3.28 -6.01
CA SER A 78 -0.74 -4.63 -6.06
C SER A 78 -1.70 -5.72 -5.58
N ASP A 79 -2.43 -5.47 -4.50
CA ASP A 79 -3.42 -6.41 -3.98
C ASP A 79 -4.64 -6.56 -4.90
N LYS A 80 -5.02 -5.51 -5.63
CA LYS A 80 -6.05 -5.60 -6.68
C LYS A 80 -5.56 -6.48 -7.84
N ILE A 81 -4.35 -6.25 -8.34
CA ILE A 81 -3.75 -7.04 -9.43
C ILE A 81 -3.61 -8.51 -9.04
N LYS A 82 -3.26 -8.82 -7.78
CA LYS A 82 -3.20 -10.22 -7.30
C LYS A 82 -4.55 -10.92 -7.28
N LYS A 83 -5.65 -10.18 -7.13
CA LYS A 83 -7.02 -10.70 -7.13
C LYS A 83 -7.61 -10.82 -8.54
N GLU A 84 -7.12 -10.05 -9.51
CA GLU A 84 -7.55 -10.17 -10.92
C GLU A 84 -7.43 -11.59 -11.51
N PRO A 85 -6.34 -12.36 -11.34
CA PRO A 85 -6.25 -13.71 -11.88
C PRO A 85 -7.23 -14.69 -11.22
N GLU A 86 -7.62 -14.47 -9.95
CA GLU A 86 -8.67 -15.28 -9.31
C GLU A 86 -10.06 -14.96 -9.90
N LEU A 87 -10.34 -13.68 -10.15
CA LEU A 87 -11.57 -13.24 -10.81
C LEU A 87 -11.65 -13.74 -12.26
N LEU A 88 -10.57 -13.65 -13.03
CA LEU A 88 -10.49 -14.16 -14.40
C LEU A 88 -10.62 -15.69 -14.46
N LYS A 89 -10.06 -16.43 -13.49
CA LYS A 89 -10.27 -17.89 -13.37
C LYS A 89 -11.72 -18.22 -13.03
N ASN A 90 -12.37 -17.44 -12.17
CA ASN A 90 -13.77 -17.62 -11.84
C ASN A 90 -14.70 -17.27 -13.01
N GLU A 91 -14.40 -16.22 -13.80
CA GLU A 91 -15.12 -15.91 -15.04
C GLU A 91 -14.91 -16.98 -16.11
N HIS A 92 -13.70 -17.52 -16.23
CA HIS A 92 -13.41 -18.64 -17.14
C HIS A 92 -14.11 -19.94 -16.72
N ASN A 93 -14.23 -20.21 -15.41
CA ASN A 93 -14.95 -21.38 -14.88
C ASN A 93 -16.47 -21.21 -14.92
N ASN A 94 -16.98 -19.99 -14.86
CA ASN A 94 -18.42 -19.67 -14.92
C ASN A 94 -18.92 -19.34 -16.33
N LYS A 95 -18.06 -19.32 -17.36
CA LYS A 95 -18.54 -19.51 -18.73
C LYS A 95 -19.10 -20.93 -18.79
N PRO A 96 -20.43 -21.12 -18.91
CA PRO A 96 -20.96 -22.45 -19.08
C PRO A 96 -20.30 -23.04 -20.33
N ASN A 97 -20.03 -24.34 -20.28
CA ASN A 97 -19.67 -25.17 -21.42
C ASN A 97 -20.74 -25.04 -22.52
N HIS A 98 -20.77 -23.92 -23.24
CA HIS A 98 -21.70 -23.65 -24.33
C HIS A 98 -21.16 -24.26 -25.64
N MET A 99 -20.36 -25.32 -25.51
CA MET A 99 -19.74 -26.03 -26.62
C MET A 99 -19.79 -27.55 -26.44
N SER A 100 -20.79 -28.07 -25.72
CA SER A 100 -21.07 -29.52 -25.70
C SER A 100 -22.42 -29.93 -26.31
N ASN A 101 -23.20 -29.00 -26.87
CA ASN A 101 -24.42 -29.33 -27.63
C ASN A 101 -24.29 -28.83 -29.07
N TYR A 102 -23.30 -29.33 -29.80
CA TYR A 102 -23.50 -29.49 -31.25
C TYR A 102 -24.44 -30.69 -31.40
N PRO A 103 -25.70 -30.52 -31.88
CA PRO A 103 -26.37 -31.66 -32.46
C PRO A 103 -25.55 -32.03 -33.70
N GLU A 104 -25.04 -33.26 -33.74
CA GLU A 104 -24.43 -33.85 -34.93
C GLU A 104 -25.33 -33.56 -36.13
N LYS A 105 -24.99 -32.53 -36.91
CA LYS A 105 -25.58 -32.32 -38.23
C LYS A 105 -24.94 -33.34 -39.16
N LYS A 106 -25.41 -34.59 -39.06
CA LYS A 106 -25.32 -35.60 -40.12
C LYS A 106 -26.11 -35.13 -41.34
N LYS A 107 -25.65 -34.10 -42.04
CA LYS A 107 -26.17 -33.68 -43.35
C LYS A 107 -25.10 -32.94 -44.14
N LEU A 108 -24.06 -33.65 -44.55
CA LEU A 108 -23.12 -33.16 -45.58
C LEU A 108 -22.78 -34.20 -46.66
N ASP A 109 -23.54 -35.30 -46.78
CA ASP A 109 -23.12 -36.39 -47.69
C ASP A 109 -24.28 -37.07 -48.46
N ARG A 110 -25.17 -36.28 -49.09
CA ARG A 110 -26.17 -36.79 -50.05
C ARG A 110 -26.48 -35.82 -51.20
N VAL A 111 -25.47 -35.17 -51.78
CA VAL A 111 -25.64 -34.43 -53.07
C VAL A 111 -24.51 -34.74 -54.06
N ARG A 112 -23.90 -35.93 -53.96
CA ARG A 112 -23.02 -36.47 -55.00
C ARG A 112 -23.23 -37.97 -55.07
N GLN A 113 -24.20 -38.38 -55.89
CA GLN A 113 -24.32 -39.67 -56.60
C GLN A 113 -25.80 -39.95 -56.85
N GLN A 114 -26.29 -39.41 -57.95
CA GLN A 114 -27.23 -40.06 -58.88
C GLN A 114 -27.29 -39.17 -60.13
N GLY A 115 -26.21 -39.23 -60.90
CA GLY A 115 -26.21 -39.09 -62.35
C GLY A 115 -25.79 -40.44 -62.91
#